data_AF-A0A5K1AUE7-F1
#
_entry.id   AF-A0A5K1AUE7-F1
#
_cell.length_a   1.000
_cell.length_b   1.000
_cell.length_c   1.000
_cell.angle_alpha   90.00
_cell.angle_beta   90.00
_cell.angle_gamma   90.00
#
_symmetry.space_group_name_H-M   'P 1'
#
loop_
_entity.id
_entity.type
_entity.pdbx_description
1 polymer ?
#
loop_
_entity_poly.entity_id
_entity_poly.type
_entity_poly.pdbx_seq_one_letter_code
_entity_poly.pdbx_strand_id
1 'polypeptide(L)'
;VNLKFKAEFYFSVGSLYRAPPLIVDTILTSEESKGRIRFGKGERLNKKGRCRLVGVATVDPINDSFMNTFLGLPTECIANLNANIFIS
;
A
#
# COMPACT_ATOMS: atom_id res chain seq x y z
N VAL A 1 13.62 -9.33 2.45
CA VAL A 1 13.92 -7.89 2.17
C VAL A 1 12.79 -7.09 2.79
N ASN A 2 13.12 -6.04 3.55
CA ASN A 2 12.12 -5.15 4.15
C ASN A 2 12.34 -3.73 3.65
N LEU A 3 11.27 -3.06 3.22
CA LEU A 3 11.28 -1.67 2.75
C LEU A 3 10.21 -0.90 3.50
N LYS A 4 10.60 0.19 4.19
CA LYS A 4 9.62 1.14 4.73
C LYS A 4 8.98 1.89 3.58
N PHE A 5 7.66 1.78 3.46
CA PHE A 5 6.89 2.41 2.41
C PHE A 5 5.91 3.39 3.03
N LYS A 6 6.05 4.65 2.64
CA LYS A 6 5.10 5.71 2.97
C LYS A 6 4.76 6.45 1.69
N ALA A 7 3.48 6.50 1.36
CA ALA A 7 3.00 7.17 0.16
C ALA A 7 1.67 7.86 0.41
N GLU A 8 1.46 8.93 -0.34
CA GLU A 8 0.23 9.70 -0.39
C GLU A 8 -0.53 9.38 -1.67
N PHE A 9 -1.78 8.97 -1.54
CA PHE A 9 -2.65 8.65 -2.66
C PHE A 9 -3.67 9.77 -2.81
N TYR A 10 -3.49 10.58 -3.84
CA TYR A 10 -4.37 11.69 -4.17
C TYR A 10 -5.51 11.19 -5.06
N PHE A 11 -6.74 11.59 -4.72
CA PHE A 11 -7.93 11.30 -5.52
C PHE A 11 -8.57 12.60 -6.01
N SER A 12 -8.87 12.66 -7.30
CA SER A 12 -9.56 13.79 -7.93
C SER A 12 -10.49 13.32 -9.05
N VAL A 13 -11.64 13.98 -9.20
CA VAL A 13 -12.60 13.73 -10.29
C VAL A 13 -12.79 15.04 -11.05
N GLY A 14 -12.28 15.07 -12.28
CA GLY A 14 -12.21 16.28 -13.09
C GLY A 14 -11.51 17.43 -12.35
N SER A 15 -11.95 18.66 -12.60
CA SER A 15 -11.52 19.84 -11.85
C SER A 15 -12.41 20.15 -10.64
N LEU A 16 -13.52 19.41 -10.46
CA LEU A 16 -14.57 19.76 -9.51
C LEU A 16 -14.33 19.18 -8.11
N TYR A 17 -13.66 18.04 -8.03
CA TYR A 17 -13.48 17.31 -6.78
C TYR A 17 -12.03 16.88 -6.56
N ARG A 18 -11.51 17.18 -5.37
CA ARG A 18 -10.17 16.79 -4.92
C ARG A 18 -10.21 16.51 -3.44
N ALA A 19 -10.03 15.25 -3.06
CA ALA A 19 -9.97 14.84 -1.66
C ALA A 19 -8.56 15.11 -1.09
N PRO A 20 -8.43 15.26 0.25
CA PRO A 20 -7.16 15.10 0.95
C PRO A 20 -6.50 13.75 0.60
N PRO A 21 -5.16 13.65 0.62
CA PRO A 21 -4.48 12.39 0.30
C PRO A 21 -4.78 11.31 1.34
N LEU A 22 -4.95 10.08 0.88
CA LEU A 22 -4.90 8.90 1.74
C LEU A 22 -3.44 8.58 2.04
N ILE A 23 -3.14 8.26 3.30
CA ILE A 23 -1.80 7.88 3.72
C ILE A 23 -1.72 6.37 3.80
N VAL A 24 -0.76 5.78 3.10
CA VAL A 24 -0.40 4.36 3.24
C VAL A 24 1.00 4.31 3.83
N ASP A 25 1.09 3.84 5.07
CA ASP A 25 2.34 3.68 5.81
C ASP A 25 2.45 2.22 6.25
N THR A 26 3.42 1.48 5.70
CA THR A 26 3.61 0.06 6.01
C THR A 26 5.04 -0.40 5.70
N ILE A 27 5.36 -1.61 6.13
CA ILE A 27 6.59 -2.31 5.76
C ILE A 27 6.25 -3.29 4.63
N LEU A 28 6.89 -3.12 3.48
CA LEU A 28 6.85 -4.10 2.40
C LEU A 28 7.88 -5.19 2.69
N THR A 29 7.44 -6.44 2.73
CA THR A 29 8.26 -7.62 2.99
C THR A 29 8.17 -8.64 1.86
N SER A 30 9.25 -9.39 1.63
CA SER A 30 9.24 -10.56 0.74
C SER A 30 8.53 -11.78 1.32
N GLU A 31 8.09 -11.69 2.57
CA GLU A 31 7.37 -12.73 3.29
C GLU A 31 5.85 -12.46 3.31
N GLU A 32 5.14 -13.09 4.23
CA GLU A 32 3.73 -12.83 4.49
C GLU A 32 3.50 -11.52 5.26
N SER A 33 2.45 -10.79 4.89
CA SER A 33 1.94 -9.63 5.62
C SER A 33 0.44 -9.84 5.88
N LYS A 34 0.04 -9.81 7.15
CA LYS A 34 -1.32 -10.13 7.61
C LYS A 34 -1.92 -8.92 8.31
N GLY A 35 -3.07 -8.46 7.83
CA GLY A 35 -3.98 -7.60 8.57
C GLY A 35 -5.15 -8.39 9.16
N ARG A 36 -6.16 -7.68 9.63
CA ARG A 36 -7.43 -8.22 10.15
C ARG A 36 -8.29 -8.81 9.04
N ILE A 37 -8.33 -8.17 7.87
CA ILE A 37 -9.20 -8.53 6.73
C ILE A 37 -8.41 -8.75 5.43
N ARG A 38 -7.19 -8.22 5.31
CA ARG A 38 -6.33 -8.40 4.14
C ARG A 38 -5.11 -9.26 4.44
N PHE A 39 -4.62 -9.92 3.40
CA PHE A 39 -3.41 -10.74 3.44
C PHE A 39 -2.61 -10.56 2.15
N GLY A 40 -1.30 -10.40 2.28
CA GLY A 40 -0.36 -10.42 1.17
C GLY A 40 0.71 -11.48 1.40
N LYS A 41 1.15 -12.13 0.33
CA LYS A 41 2.35 -12.98 0.33
C LYS A 41 3.33 -12.48 -0.71
N GLY A 42 4.52 -12.10 -0.25
CA GLY A 42 5.63 -11.71 -1.10
C GLY A 42 6.35 -12.90 -1.72
N GLU A 43 7.36 -12.60 -2.51
CA GLU A 43 8.27 -13.58 -3.10
C GLU A 43 9.71 -13.17 -2.79
N ARG A 44 10.46 -14.09 -2.18
CA ARG A 44 11.88 -13.90 -1.88
C ARG A 44 12.69 -13.67 -3.15
N LEU A 45 13.80 -12.95 -2.97
CA LEU A 45 14.75 -12.65 -4.04
C LEU A 45 15.23 -13.94 -4.71
N ASN A 46 15.06 -14.02 -6.02
CA ASN A 46 15.55 -15.14 -6.82
C ASN A 46 16.94 -14.88 -7.40
N LYS A 47 17.52 -15.90 -8.02
CA LYS A 47 18.85 -15.85 -8.66
C LYS A 47 18.97 -14.81 -9.80
N LYS A 48 17.86 -14.29 -10.31
CA LYS A 48 17.80 -13.24 -11.35
C LYS A 48 17.61 -11.84 -10.76
N GLY A 49 17.72 -11.68 -9.43
CA GLY A 49 17.54 -10.39 -8.76
C GLY A 49 16.10 -9.92 -8.63
N ARG A 50 15.09 -10.74 -8.98
CA ARG A 50 13.67 -10.34 -8.87
C ARG A 50 13.08 -10.75 -7.54
N CYS A 51 12.28 -9.88 -6.94
CA CYS A 51 11.47 -10.18 -5.75
C CYS A 51 10.12 -9.47 -5.83
N ARG A 52 9.19 -9.89 -4.97
CA ARG A 52 7.90 -9.22 -4.77
C ARG A 52 7.75 -8.90 -3.30
N LEU A 53 7.55 -7.62 -3.00
CA LEU A 53 7.35 -7.14 -1.63
C LEU A 53 5.88 -6.78 -1.44
N VAL A 54 5.32 -7.20 -0.31
CA VAL A 54 3.93 -6.93 0.05
C VAL A 54 3.85 -6.32 1.45
N GLY A 55 2.90 -5.43 1.66
CA GLY A 55 2.57 -4.89 2.98
C GLY A 55 1.07 -4.67 3.08
N VAL A 56 0.51 -4.94 4.25
CA VAL A 56 -0.86 -4.54 4.60
C VAL A 56 -0.78 -3.26 5.42
N ALA A 57 -1.62 -2.29 5.10
CA ALA A 57 -1.72 -1.03 5.83
C ALA A 57 -3.17 -0.74 6.18
N THR A 58 -3.40 -0.22 7.38
CA THR A 58 -4.67 0.44 7.70
C THR A 58 -4.66 1.82 7.05
N VAL A 59 -5.75 2.15 6.37
CA VAL A 59 -6.01 3.48 5.83
C VAL A 59 -7.05 4.14 6.73
N ASP A 60 -6.62 5.18 7.43
CA ASP A 60 -7.47 5.94 8.34
C ASP A 60 -8.43 6.87 7.59
N PRO A 61 -9.59 7.21 8.19
CA PRO A 61 -10.47 8.24 7.65
C PRO A 61 -9.74 9.57 7.45
N ILE A 62 -10.12 10.28 6.40
CA ILE A 62 -9.61 11.62 6.09
C ILE A 62 -10.69 12.67 6.32
N ASN A 63 -10.36 13.95 6.19
CA ASN A 63 -11.34 15.04 6.29
C ASN A 63 -12.20 15.16 5.01
N ASP A 64 -12.85 14.06 4.61
CA ASP A 64 -13.75 13.96 3.46
C ASP A 64 -14.77 12.84 3.68
N SER A 65 -16.03 13.21 3.98
CA SER A 65 -17.09 12.25 4.27
C SER A 65 -17.42 11.35 3.08
N PHE A 66 -17.39 11.89 1.85
CA PHE A 66 -17.66 11.11 0.65
C PHE A 66 -16.60 10.03 0.46
N MET A 67 -15.31 10.35 0.54
CA MET A 67 -14.24 9.34 0.46
C MET A 67 -14.33 8.33 1.58
N ASN A 68 -14.57 8.78 2.81
CA ASN A 68 -14.66 7.88 3.96
C ASN A 68 -15.77 6.86 3.78
N THR A 69 -16.96 7.27 3.31
CA THR A 69 -18.07 6.35 3.03
C THR A 69 -17.80 5.49 1.79
N PHE A 70 -17.32 6.08 0.70
CA PHE A 70 -17.06 5.37 -0.57
C PHE A 70 -16.04 4.25 -0.42
N LEU A 71 -14.97 4.48 0.35
CA LEU A 71 -13.92 3.48 0.61
C LEU A 71 -14.18 2.65 1.88
N GLY A 72 -15.18 3.01 2.69
CA GLY A 72 -15.47 2.37 3.96
C GLY A 72 -14.34 2.51 4.98
N LEU A 73 -13.80 3.72 5.15
CA LEU A 73 -12.69 3.99 6.07
C LEU A 73 -13.15 3.99 7.55
N PRO A 74 -12.33 3.49 8.50
CA PRO A 74 -11.02 2.88 8.28
C PRO A 74 -11.12 1.51 7.59
N THR A 75 -10.19 1.22 6.71
CA THR A 75 -10.11 -0.08 6.02
C THR A 75 -8.67 -0.54 5.85
N GLU A 76 -8.46 -1.77 5.39
CA GLU A 76 -7.13 -2.28 5.06
C GLU A 76 -6.89 -2.31 3.55
N CYS A 77 -5.71 -1.85 3.15
CA CYS A 77 -5.21 -1.97 1.78
C CYS A 77 -3.97 -2.88 1.72
N ILE A 78 -3.66 -3.36 0.53
CA ILE A 78 -2.45 -4.12 0.24
C ILE A 78 -1.57 -3.28 -0.68
N ALA A 79 -0.37 -2.95 -0.23
CA ALA A 79 0.69 -2.44 -1.08
C ALA A 79 1.47 -3.64 -1.66
N ASN A 80 1.65 -3.66 -2.99
CA ASN A 80 2.30 -4.74 -3.71
C ASN A 80 3.33 -4.17 -4.69
N LEU A 81 4.59 -4.52 -4.51
CA LEU A 81 5.73 -4.00 -5.25
C LEU A 81 6.53 -5.13 -5.88
N ASN A 82 6.53 -5.20 -7.21
CA ASN A 82 7.50 -6.02 -7.94
C ASN A 82 8.80 -5.23 -8.09
N ALA A 83 9.92 -5.83 -7.72
CA ALA A 83 11.22 -5.16 -7.74
C ALA A 83 12.30 -6.03 -8.38
N ASN A 84 13.24 -5.37 -9.06
CA ASN A 84 14.50 -5.94 -9.51
C ASN A 84 15.62 -5.27 -8.72
N ILE A 85 16.35 -6.05 -7.92
CA ILE A 85 17.45 -5.58 -7.09
C ILE A 85 18.75 -5.82 -7.85
N PHE A 86 19.50 -4.75 -8.07
CA PHE A 86 20.84 -4.76 -8.64
C PHE A 86 21.84 -4.37 -7.56
N ILE A 87 22.95 -5.09 -7.47
CA ILE A 87 24.08 -4.72 -6.62
C ILE A 87 25.12 -4.14 -7.57
N SER A 88 25.45 -2.86 -7.38
CA SER A 88 26.54 -2.16 -8.06
C SER A 88 27.83 -2.28 -7.27
#